data_AF-A0A497L8W6-F1
#
_entry.id   AF-A0A497L8W6-F1
#
_cell.length_a   1.000
_cell.length_b   1.000
_cell.length_c   1.000
_cell.angle_alpha   90.00
_cell.angle_beta   90.00
_cell.angle_gamma   90.00
#
_symmetry.space_group_name_H-M   'P 1'
#
loop_
_entity.id
_entity.type
_entity.pdbx_description
1 polymer ?
#
loop_
_entity_poly.entity_id
_entity_poly.type
_entity_poly.pdbx_seq_one_letter_code
_entity_poly.pdbx_strand_id
1 'polypeptide(L)' 'MSKPIKLSGREIVISDEEKLLAIYPYRDAEEAKATEKTRNVLLIFCGVPSIPLRRLTEAKKLTFDFVTRFCGGIAWD' A
#
# COMPACT_ATOMS: atom_id res chain seq x y z
N MET A 1 4.76 10.86 -10.76
CA MET A 1 6.20 10.94 -11.15
C MET A 1 6.34 11.89 -12.34
N SER A 2 7.43 12.65 -12.46
CA SER A 2 7.64 13.51 -13.65
C SER A 2 8.24 12.75 -14.85
N LYS A 3 8.95 11.64 -14.60
CA LYS A 3 9.52 10.75 -15.63
C LYS A 3 9.52 9.28 -15.17
N PRO A 4 9.43 8.30 -16.10
CA PRO A 4 9.54 6.88 -15.77
C PRO A 4 10.91 6.52 -15.17
N ILE A 5 10.93 5.56 -14.24
CA ILE A 5 12.16 5.01 -13.65
C ILE A 5 12.37 3.62 -14.22
N LYS A 6 13.56 3.34 -14.74
CA LYS A 6 13.97 1.99 -15.12
C LYS A 6 14.57 1.29 -13.90
N LEU A 7 13.98 0.18 -13.50
CA LEU A 7 14.45 -0.63 -12.37
C LEU A 7 15.72 -1.40 -12.73
N SER A 8 16.56 -1.66 -11.73
CA SER A 8 17.80 -2.45 -11.88
C SER A 8 17.57 -3.95 -11.82
N GLY A 9 16.39 -4.38 -11.36
CA GLY A 9 16.02 -5.79 -11.18
C GLY A 9 16.37 -6.34 -9.80
N ARG A 10 16.76 -5.48 -8.86
CA ARG A 10 17.10 -5.85 -7.46
C ARG A 10 16.09 -5.32 -6.45
N GLU A 11 15.18 -4.48 -6.90
CA GLU A 11 14.16 -3.84 -6.09
C GLU A 11 13.05 -4.84 -5.74
N ILE A 12 12.53 -4.77 -4.51
CA ILE A 12 11.29 -5.45 -4.14
C ILE A 12 10.13 -4.63 -4.70
N VAL A 13 9.25 -5.27 -5.45
CA VAL A 13 8.10 -4.63 -6.08
C VAL A 13 6.81 -5.30 -5.65
N ILE A 14 5.73 -4.53 -5.64
CA ILE A 14 4.36 -5.00 -5.56
C ILE A 14 3.78 -4.87 -6.96
N SER A 15 3.19 -5.94 -7.48
CA SER A 15 2.60 -6.00 -8.81
C SER A 15 1.31 -6.81 -8.80
N ASP A 16 0.45 -6.55 -9.79
CA ASP A 16 -0.62 -7.44 -10.19
C ASP A 16 -0.21 -8.22 -11.46
N GLU A 17 -1.16 -8.88 -12.11
CA GLU A 17 -0.92 -9.66 -13.34
C GLU A 17 -0.61 -8.78 -14.57
N GLU A 18 -0.89 -7.47 -14.50
CA GLU A 18 -0.74 -6.55 -15.62
C GLU A 18 0.45 -5.59 -15.45
N LYS A 19 0.69 -5.08 -14.23
CA LYS A 19 1.63 -3.98 -14.00
C LYS A 19 2.20 -3.90 -12.58
N LEU A 20 3.23 -3.06 -12.43
CA LEU A 20 3.79 -2.67 -11.14
C LEU A 20 2.89 -1.65 -10.44
N LEU A 21 2.66 -1.86 -9.15
CA LEU A 21 1.86 -1.01 -8.28
C LEU A 21 2.71 -0.18 -7.34
N ALA A 22 3.83 -0.72 -6.84
CA ALA A 22 4.74 0.00 -5.96
C ALA A 22 6.15 -0.59 -5.96
N ILE A 23 7.13 0.23 -5.64
CA ILE A 23 8.49 -0.17 -5.27
C ILE A 23 8.59 -0.09 -3.76
N TYR A 24 8.86 -1.21 -3.09
CA TYR A 24 8.92 -1.28 -1.64
C TYR A 24 10.37 -1.20 -1.13
N PRO A 25 10.68 -0.37 -0.09
CA PRO A 25 9.86 0.61 0.62
C PRO A 25 10.11 2.04 0.11
N TYR A 26 9.89 2.30 -1.18
CA TYR A 26 10.20 3.59 -1.80
C TYR A 26 8.96 4.40 -2.17
N ARG A 27 8.16 3.92 -3.14
CA ARG A 27 7.03 4.71 -3.67
C ARG A 27 6.04 3.87 -4.47
N ASP A 28 4.79 4.31 -4.45
CA ASP A 28 3.71 3.78 -5.28
C ASP A 28 3.76 4.31 -6.72
N ALA A 29 3.22 3.53 -7.65
CA ALA A 29 2.99 3.92 -9.03
C ALA A 29 1.91 5.01 -9.12
N GLU A 30 2.05 5.91 -10.08
CA GLU A 30 1.11 7.03 -10.26
C GLU A 30 -0.32 6.53 -10.54
N GLU A 31 -0.46 5.42 -11.29
CA GLU A 31 -1.77 4.86 -11.61
C GLU A 31 -2.45 4.12 -10.45
N ALA A 32 -1.70 3.77 -9.39
CA ALA A 32 -2.22 3.00 -8.25
C ALA A 32 -2.72 3.88 -7.09
N LYS A 33 -2.50 5.20 -7.17
CA LYS A 33 -2.87 6.12 -6.09
C LYS A 33 -4.39 6.23 -5.91
N ALA A 34 -4.82 6.47 -4.68
CA ALA A 34 -6.19 6.87 -4.41
C ALA A 34 -6.50 8.24 -5.04
N THR A 35 -7.69 8.39 -5.59
CA THR A 35 -8.19 9.63 -6.20
C THR A 35 -9.57 9.96 -5.64
N GLU A 36 -10.10 11.14 -5.94
CA GLU A 36 -11.47 11.53 -5.57
C GLU A 36 -12.55 10.59 -6.12
N LYS A 37 -12.23 9.82 -7.17
CA LYS A 37 -13.14 8.83 -7.76
C LYS A 37 -13.02 7.44 -7.11
N THR A 38 -12.01 7.21 -6.27
CA THR A 38 -11.78 5.92 -5.64
C THR A 38 -12.88 5.61 -4.63
N ARG A 39 -13.47 4.41 -4.74
CA ARG A 39 -14.54 3.92 -3.84
C ARG A 39 -14.13 2.74 -2.99
N ASN A 40 -13.29 1.86 -3.55
CA ASN A 40 -12.72 0.71 -2.86
C ASN A 40 -11.20 0.85 -2.84
N VAL A 41 -10.58 0.47 -1.74
CA VAL A 41 -9.12 0.51 -1.56
C VAL A 41 -8.63 -0.83 -1.05
N LEU A 42 -7.41 -1.20 -1.46
CA LEU A 42 -6.66 -2.30 -0.86
C LEU A 42 -5.58 -1.71 0.04
N LEU A 43 -5.63 -2.04 1.33
CA LEU A 43 -4.64 -1.58 2.30
C LEU A 43 -3.55 -2.66 2.42
N ILE A 44 -2.32 -2.31 2.08
CA ILE A 44 -1.18 -3.24 2.13
C ILE A 44 -0.28 -2.86 3.31
N PHE A 45 -0.01 -3.83 4.18
CA PHE A 45 0.87 -3.65 5.34
C PHE A 45 2.11 -4.52 5.16
N CYS A 46 3.26 -3.89 4.91
CA CYS A 46 4.53 -4.58 4.73
C CYS A 46 5.44 -4.39 5.94
N GLY A 47 6.05 -5.48 6.41
CA GLY A 47 7.07 -5.43 7.46
C GLY A 47 8.45 -5.13 6.88
N VAL A 48 9.37 -4.66 7.73
CA VAL A 48 10.81 -4.57 7.43
C VAL A 48 11.59 -5.35 8.49
N PRO A 49 12.84 -5.76 8.19
CA PRO A 49 13.72 -6.34 9.19
C PRO A 49 13.81 -5.46 10.45
N SER A 50 13.97 -6.10 11.61
CA SER A 50 14.09 -5.45 12.93
C SER A 50 12.82 -4.75 13.46
N ILE A 51 11.72 -4.70 12.71
CA ILE A 51 10.42 -4.27 13.22
C ILE A 51 9.56 -5.50 13.57
N PRO A 52 9.14 -5.68 14.83
CA PRO A 52 8.33 -6.83 15.22
C PRO A 52 6.97 -6.88 14.52
N LEU A 53 6.52 -8.08 14.14
CA LEU A 53 5.23 -8.29 13.46
C LEU A 53 4.04 -7.71 14.24
N ARG A 54 4.08 -7.71 15.58
CA ARG A 54 3.05 -7.08 16.41
C ARG A 54 2.79 -5.62 16.05
N ARG A 55 3.83 -4.86 15.68
CA ARG A 55 3.70 -3.45 15.27
C ARG A 55 2.93 -3.33 13.96
N LEU A 56 3.15 -4.26 13.03
CA LEU A 56 2.43 -4.30 11.76
C LEU A 56 0.94 -4.63 11.99
N THR A 57 0.64 -5.57 12.89
CA THR A 57 -0.74 -5.89 13.28
C THR A 57 -1.44 -4.73 13.99
N GLU A 58 -0.74 -4.03 14.89
CA GLU A 58 -1.24 -2.82 15.54
C GLU A 58 -1.55 -1.73 14.52
N ALA A 59 -0.64 -1.49 13.55
CA ALA A 59 -0.84 -0.54 12.46
C ALA A 59 -2.05 -0.90 11.58
N LYS A 60 -2.24 -2.18 11.26
CA LYS A 60 -3.41 -2.67 10.53
C LYS A 60 -4.70 -2.31 11.24
N LYS A 61 -4.81 -2.69 12.52
CA LYS A 61 -6.00 -2.43 13.35
C LYS A 61 -6.31 -0.94 13.46
N LEU A 62 -5.29 -0.12 13.72
CA LEU A 62 -5.45 1.33 13.83
C LEU A 62 -5.92 1.95 12.50
N THR A 63 -5.37 1.48 11.39
CA THR A 63 -5.77 1.96 10.05
C THR A 63 -7.21 1.57 9.73
N PHE A 64 -7.63 0.34 10.04
CA PHE A 64 -9.02 -0.09 9.82
C PHE A 64 -9.99 0.74 10.66
N ASP A 65 -9.70 0.98 11.94
CA ASP A 65 -10.51 1.86 12.80
C ASP A 65 -10.63 3.26 12.18
N PHE A 66 -9.51 3.88 11.81
CA PHE A 66 -9.52 5.26 11.32
C PHE A 66 -10.21 5.39 9.96
N VAL A 67 -9.86 4.52 9.01
CA VAL A 67 -10.44 4.57 7.66
C VAL A 67 -11.94 4.31 7.73
N THR A 68 -12.40 3.29 8.45
CA THR A 68 -13.84 3.00 8.53
C THR A 68 -14.60 4.07 9.31
N ARG A 69 -14.03 4.61 10.39
CA ARG A 69 -14.65 5.67 11.18
C ARG A 69 -14.82 6.99 10.41
N PHE A 70 -13.82 7.40 9.65
CA PHE A 70 -13.81 8.72 9.01
C PHE A 70 -14.21 8.69 7.53
N CYS A 71 -14.04 7.56 6.84
CA CYS A 71 -14.39 7.41 5.43
C CYS A 71 -15.58 6.45 5.21
N GLY A 72 -16.02 5.71 6.23
CA GLY A 72 -17.05 4.68 6.12
C GLY A 72 -16.53 3.37 5.49
N GLY A 73 -17.45 2.53 5.03
CA GLY A 73 -17.15 1.25 4.38
C GLY A 73 -16.95 0.09 5.36
N ILE A 74 -16.59 -1.08 4.82
CA ILE A 74 -16.33 -2.31 5.57
C ILE A 74 -14.90 -2.75 5.30
N ALA A 75 -14.10 -2.87 6.36
CA ALA A 75 -12.79 -3.48 6.31
C ALA A 75 -12.89 -4.97 6.63
N TRP A 76 -12.28 -5.80 5.80
CA TRP A 76 -12.21 -7.25 5.97
C TRP A 76 -10.83 -7.62 6.51
N ASP A 77 -10.77 -8.61 7.41
CA ASP A 77 -9.54 -9.06 8.06
C ASP A 77 -8.89 -10.26 7.35
#